data_AF-A0A934AHM1-F1
#
_entry.id   AF-A0A934AHM1-F1
#
_cell.length_a   1.000
_cell.length_b   1.000
_cell.length_c   1.000
_cell.angle_alpha   90.00
_cell.angle_beta   90.00
_cell.angle_gamma   90.00
#
_symmetry.space_group_name_H-M   'P 1'
#
loop_
_entity.id
_entity.type
_entity.pdbx_description
1 polymer ?
#
loop_
_entity_poly.entity_id
_entity_poly.type
_entity_poly.pdbx_seq_one_letter_code
_entity_poly.pdbx_strand_id
1 'polypeptide(L)'
;MTWPKAVEYTRPFVVKISTPRGTGTGFLLYRLEGSDLYGIATAAHVIDHAHYWEQPIRFHHPNSQTSVLVRHEERAIFLDEQRDTAVILHSIGSKDFPLPAKPPILAPEKKCLKVGNEVGWLGFPAVSSSNLCFFSGRTSCFISKDHAYLIDGVAINGVSGGPTFHLNQPTQDVLIIGVVSAYIANRATGETLPGLSVVQDVSHFQELLAKFQSIAEAKKNEAPPQKPPPNPEGKDATP
;
A
#
# COMPACT_ATOMS: atom_id res chain seq x y z
N MET A 1 3.84 20.80 12.19
CA MET A 1 2.79 19.78 12.10
C MET A 1 2.85 19.02 13.42
N THR A 2 1.72 18.69 14.03
CA THR A 2 1.67 17.87 15.26
C THR A 2 1.19 16.47 14.93
N TRP A 3 1.43 15.50 15.82
CA TRP A 3 0.93 14.12 15.63
C TRP A 3 -0.57 14.04 15.36
N PRO A 4 -1.46 14.73 16.12
CA PRO A 4 -2.89 14.74 15.81
C PRO A 4 -3.20 15.24 14.40
N LYS A 5 -2.56 16.32 13.96
CA LYS A 5 -2.77 16.85 12.60
C LYS A 5 -2.26 15.89 11.52
N ALA A 6 -1.15 15.21 11.78
CA ALA A 6 -0.62 14.21 10.87
C ALA A 6 -1.51 12.98 10.78
N VAL A 7 -2.10 12.55 11.89
CA VAL A 7 -3.10 11.48 11.92
C VAL A 7 -4.32 11.88 11.10
N GLU A 8 -4.86 13.08 11.31
CA GLU A 8 -6.01 13.58 10.53
C GLU A 8 -5.71 13.68 9.04
N TYR A 9 -4.48 14.11 8.68
CA TYR A 9 -4.03 14.12 7.30
C TYR A 9 -3.92 12.71 6.71
N THR A 10 -3.30 11.76 7.42
CA THR A 10 -3.00 10.43 6.87
C THR A 10 -4.24 9.53 6.81
N ARG A 11 -5.15 9.68 7.78
CA ARG A 11 -6.30 8.81 7.99
C ARG A 11 -7.17 8.54 6.72
N PRO A 12 -7.51 9.52 5.87
CA PRO A 12 -8.29 9.30 4.64
C PRO A 12 -7.60 8.40 3.60
N PHE A 13 -6.29 8.18 3.71
CA PHE A 13 -5.58 7.28 2.79
C PHE A 13 -5.63 5.83 3.26
N VAL A 14 -5.98 5.56 4.52
CA VAL A 14 -5.82 4.25 5.16
C VAL A 14 -7.08 3.40 4.98
N VAL A 15 -6.89 2.13 4.68
CA VAL A 15 -7.96 1.13 4.57
C VAL A 15 -7.65 -0.08 5.44
N LYS A 16 -8.69 -0.71 5.97
CA LYS A 16 -8.59 -2.07 6.52
C LYS A 16 -8.68 -3.06 5.37
N ILE A 17 -7.78 -4.02 5.35
CA ILE A 17 -7.77 -5.14 4.41
C ILE A 17 -8.25 -6.38 5.16
N SER A 18 -9.19 -7.11 4.58
CA SER A 18 -9.65 -8.40 5.09
C SER A 18 -9.61 -9.44 3.99
N THR A 19 -9.00 -10.58 4.27
CA THR A 19 -8.96 -11.76 3.43
C THR A 19 -9.64 -12.91 4.18
N PRO A 20 -9.95 -14.04 3.53
CA PRO A 20 -10.51 -15.20 4.25
C PRO A 20 -9.62 -15.75 5.38
N ARG A 21 -8.31 -15.48 5.35
CA ARG A 21 -7.36 -15.98 6.35
C ARG A 21 -6.95 -14.97 7.41
N GLY A 22 -7.16 -13.69 7.19
CA GLY A 22 -6.67 -12.68 8.11
C GLY A 22 -7.05 -11.26 7.75
N THR A 23 -6.51 -10.34 8.53
CA THR A 23 -6.73 -8.91 8.35
C THR A 23 -5.42 -8.16 8.46
N GLY A 24 -5.32 -7.06 7.73
CA GLY A 24 -4.21 -6.13 7.81
C GLY A 24 -4.69 -4.71 7.53
N THR A 25 -3.72 -3.85 7.31
CA THR A 25 -3.90 -2.45 6.94
C THR A 25 -3.34 -2.24 5.54
N GLY A 26 -3.87 -1.26 4.81
CA GLY A 26 -3.23 -0.75 3.60
C GLY A 26 -3.47 0.74 3.48
N PHE A 27 -2.88 1.34 2.46
CA PHE A 27 -3.11 2.76 2.17
C PHE A 27 -3.04 3.06 0.68
N LEU A 28 -3.70 4.14 0.27
CA LEU A 28 -3.63 4.66 -1.09
C LEU A 28 -2.17 5.03 -1.43
N LEU A 29 -1.62 4.37 -2.44
CA LEU A 29 -0.28 4.61 -2.98
C LEU A 29 -0.35 5.30 -4.34
N TYR A 30 -1.30 4.90 -5.17
CA TYR A 30 -1.41 5.35 -6.55
C TYR A 30 -2.85 5.69 -6.90
N ARG A 31 -3.03 6.75 -7.70
CA ARG A 31 -4.29 7.03 -8.37
C ARG A 31 -4.01 7.60 -9.75
N LEU A 32 -4.64 7.02 -10.76
CA LEU A 32 -4.56 7.56 -12.12
C LEU A 32 -5.55 8.72 -12.26
N GLU A 33 -5.04 9.90 -12.61
CA GLU A 33 -5.81 11.12 -12.77
C GLU A 33 -6.95 10.95 -13.79
N GLY A 34 -8.16 11.39 -13.41
CA GLY A 34 -9.35 11.26 -14.27
C GLY A 34 -9.91 9.85 -14.40
N SER A 35 -9.41 8.88 -13.63
CA SER A 35 -9.90 7.49 -13.64
C SER A 35 -10.28 6.99 -12.25
N ASP A 36 -10.98 5.86 -12.24
CA ASP A 36 -11.34 5.08 -11.05
C ASP A 36 -10.25 4.04 -10.67
N LEU A 37 -9.10 4.04 -11.36
CA LEU A 37 -7.99 3.14 -11.08
C LEU A 37 -7.14 3.67 -9.91
N TYR A 38 -6.98 2.86 -8.88
CA TYR A 38 -6.10 3.15 -7.74
C TYR A 38 -5.28 1.94 -7.33
N GLY A 39 -4.19 2.22 -6.62
CA GLY A 39 -3.29 1.25 -6.03
C GLY A 39 -3.25 1.37 -4.52
N ILE A 40 -3.49 0.27 -3.82
CA ILE A 40 -3.37 0.16 -2.36
C ILE A 40 -2.09 -0.58 -2.02
N ALA A 41 -1.19 0.07 -1.28
CA ALA A 41 -0.01 -0.56 -0.69
C ALA A 41 -0.39 -1.30 0.60
N THR A 42 0.26 -2.45 0.83
CA THR A 42 0.14 -3.25 2.06
C THR A 42 1.37 -4.15 2.24
N ALA A 43 1.38 -5.00 3.27
CA ALA A 43 2.39 -6.03 3.46
C ALA A 43 2.02 -7.30 2.68
N ALA A 44 3.02 -8.00 2.12
CA ALA A 44 2.79 -9.15 1.25
C ALA A 44 2.03 -10.27 1.98
N HIS A 45 2.46 -10.62 3.20
CA HIS A 45 1.83 -11.68 4.00
C HIS A 45 0.37 -11.42 4.39
N VAL A 46 -0.14 -10.20 4.21
CA VAL A 46 -1.57 -9.89 4.45
C VAL A 46 -2.43 -10.48 3.34
N ILE A 47 -1.90 -10.56 2.12
CA ILE A 47 -2.66 -10.85 0.90
C ILE A 47 -2.06 -11.96 0.03
N ASP A 48 -0.88 -12.48 0.34
CA ASP A 48 -0.18 -13.56 -0.37
C ASP A 48 -1.10 -14.75 -0.67
N HIS A 49 -1.79 -15.27 0.36
CA HIS A 49 -2.68 -16.40 0.21
C HIS A 49 -3.89 -16.05 -0.65
N ALA A 50 -4.45 -14.85 -0.46
CA ALA A 50 -5.57 -14.41 -1.29
C ALA A 50 -5.17 -14.21 -2.76
N HIS A 51 -3.90 -13.89 -3.01
CA HIS A 51 -3.34 -13.85 -4.35
C HIS A 51 -3.19 -15.27 -4.93
N TYR A 52 -2.46 -16.15 -4.26
CA TYR A 52 -2.15 -17.50 -4.77
C TYR A 52 -3.37 -18.43 -4.90
N TRP A 53 -4.38 -18.22 -4.06
CA TRP A 53 -5.62 -19.02 -4.07
C TRP A 53 -6.80 -18.29 -4.71
N GLU A 54 -6.54 -17.17 -5.39
CA GLU A 54 -7.55 -16.41 -6.14
C GLU A 54 -8.76 -15.98 -5.29
N GLN A 55 -8.55 -15.79 -3.99
CA GLN A 55 -9.63 -15.47 -3.05
C GLN A 55 -9.98 -13.98 -3.12
N PRO A 56 -11.22 -13.58 -2.79
CA PRO A 56 -11.58 -12.17 -2.78
C PRO A 56 -10.88 -11.42 -1.62
N ILE A 57 -10.64 -10.13 -1.83
CA ILE A 57 -10.08 -9.21 -0.84
C ILE A 57 -11.11 -8.13 -0.55
N ARG A 58 -11.40 -7.87 0.73
CA ARG A 58 -12.30 -6.81 1.15
C ARG A 58 -11.51 -5.61 1.64
N PHE A 59 -11.80 -4.44 1.10
CA PHE A 59 -11.35 -3.17 1.63
C PHE A 59 -12.47 -2.53 2.45
N HIS A 60 -12.11 -1.91 3.56
CA HIS A 60 -13.00 -1.08 4.36
C HIS A 60 -12.32 0.26 4.65
N HIS A 61 -12.97 1.36 4.26
CA HIS A 61 -12.47 2.70 4.49
C HIS A 61 -13.11 3.26 5.77
N PRO A 62 -12.32 3.50 6.83
CA PRO A 62 -12.84 3.85 8.14
C PRO A 62 -13.53 5.22 8.19
N ASN A 63 -13.17 6.15 7.29
CA ASN A 63 -13.73 7.50 7.31
C ASN A 63 -15.12 7.57 6.67
N SER A 64 -15.32 6.88 5.56
CA SER A 64 -16.64 6.81 4.90
C SER A 64 -17.51 5.66 5.38
N GLN A 65 -16.95 4.74 6.17
CA GLN A 65 -17.59 3.49 6.58
C GLN A 65 -18.01 2.60 5.40
N THR A 66 -17.45 2.85 4.20
CA THR A 66 -17.75 2.04 3.01
C THR A 66 -16.84 0.83 2.96
N SER A 67 -17.35 -0.24 2.37
CA SER A 67 -16.59 -1.45 2.12
C SER A 67 -16.86 -1.95 0.72
N VAL A 68 -15.83 -2.50 0.11
CA VAL A 68 -15.90 -3.10 -1.21
C VAL A 68 -15.19 -4.45 -1.22
N LEU A 69 -15.79 -5.40 -1.92
CA LEU A 69 -15.25 -6.72 -2.11
C LEU A 69 -14.68 -6.79 -3.51
N VAL A 70 -13.38 -7.04 -3.62
CA VAL A 70 -12.65 -7.10 -4.88
C VAL A 70 -12.32 -8.56 -5.18
N ARG A 71 -12.84 -9.08 -6.29
CA ARG A 71 -12.61 -10.45 -6.75
C ARG A 71 -11.26 -10.56 -7.45
N HIS A 72 -10.87 -11.78 -7.81
CA HIS A 72 -9.53 -12.05 -8.36
C HIS A 72 -9.37 -11.40 -9.74
N GLU A 73 -10.35 -11.59 -10.59
CA GLU A 73 -10.44 -11.11 -11.96
C GLU A 73 -10.50 -9.58 -12.07
N GLU A 74 -10.84 -8.89 -10.98
CA GLU A 74 -11.00 -7.45 -10.99
C GLU A 74 -9.70 -6.71 -10.60
N ARG A 75 -8.68 -7.41 -10.10
CA ARG A 75 -7.48 -6.78 -9.54
C ARG A 75 -6.19 -7.32 -10.14
N ALA A 76 -5.16 -6.49 -10.14
CA ALA A 76 -3.78 -6.91 -10.32
C ALA A 76 -3.02 -6.75 -9.00
N ILE A 77 -2.17 -7.72 -8.66
CA ILE A 77 -1.34 -7.67 -7.45
C ILE A 77 0.12 -7.73 -7.86
N PHE A 78 0.91 -6.81 -7.32
CA PHE A 78 2.36 -6.79 -7.42
C PHE A 78 2.93 -7.14 -6.05
N LEU A 79 3.41 -8.37 -5.89
CA LEU A 79 4.05 -8.86 -4.68
C LEU A 79 5.57 -8.63 -4.73
N ASP A 80 6.14 -8.19 -3.62
CA ASP A 80 7.57 -8.27 -3.32
C ASP A 80 7.72 -9.04 -2.01
N GLU A 81 7.90 -10.36 -2.13
CA GLU A 81 8.03 -11.25 -0.98
C GLU A 81 9.32 -11.00 -0.19
N GLN A 82 10.39 -10.55 -0.86
CA GLN A 82 11.67 -10.30 -0.21
C GLN A 82 11.57 -9.12 0.76
N ARG A 83 10.81 -8.10 0.37
CA ARG A 83 10.55 -6.93 1.21
C ARG A 83 9.24 -7.05 1.99
N ASP A 84 8.50 -8.15 1.87
CA ASP A 84 7.18 -8.32 2.49
C ASP A 84 6.22 -7.14 2.22
N THR A 85 6.15 -6.71 0.96
CA THR A 85 5.27 -5.62 0.53
C THR A 85 4.45 -6.01 -0.70
N ALA A 86 3.33 -5.33 -0.89
CA ALA A 86 2.45 -5.55 -2.01
C ALA A 86 1.72 -4.28 -2.45
N VAL A 87 1.36 -4.22 -3.73
CA VAL A 87 0.43 -3.24 -4.27
C VAL A 87 -0.72 -3.93 -4.99
N ILE A 88 -1.94 -3.56 -4.63
CA ILE A 88 -3.17 -4.05 -5.24
C ILE A 88 -3.73 -2.94 -6.13
N LEU A 89 -3.70 -3.15 -7.44
CA LEU A 89 -4.36 -2.28 -8.42
C LEU A 89 -5.77 -2.79 -8.71
N HIS A 90 -6.74 -1.89 -8.70
CA HIS A 90 -8.12 -2.20 -9.05
C HIS A 90 -8.89 -0.92 -9.39
N SER A 91 -10.00 -1.05 -10.12
CA SER A 91 -10.86 0.05 -10.53
C SER A 91 -12.18 -0.01 -9.77
N ILE A 92 -12.45 0.99 -8.91
CA ILE A 92 -13.77 1.18 -8.28
C ILE A 92 -14.19 2.62 -8.45
N GLY A 93 -15.47 2.79 -8.81
CA GLY A 93 -16.13 4.07 -8.85
C GLY A 93 -15.80 4.89 -7.62
N SER A 94 -15.21 6.07 -7.83
CA SER A 94 -14.86 7.00 -6.74
C SER A 94 -16.03 7.36 -5.81
N LYS A 95 -17.28 7.20 -6.26
CA LYS A 95 -18.50 7.36 -5.45
C LYS A 95 -18.71 6.20 -4.47
N ASP A 96 -18.27 5.00 -4.83
CA ASP A 96 -18.48 3.77 -4.05
C ASP A 96 -17.37 3.59 -3.00
N PHE A 97 -16.18 4.12 -3.27
CA PHE A 97 -15.03 4.05 -2.38
C PHE A 97 -14.25 5.38 -2.36
N PRO A 98 -14.60 6.32 -1.46
CA PRO A 98 -14.15 7.70 -1.52
C PRO A 98 -12.74 7.87 -0.94
N LEU A 99 -11.75 7.37 -1.66
CA LEU A 99 -10.34 7.67 -1.39
C LEU A 99 -9.97 9.08 -1.91
N PRO A 100 -8.97 9.74 -1.33
CA PRO A 100 -8.47 11.03 -1.83
C PRO A 100 -8.04 11.00 -3.30
N ALA A 101 -8.18 12.15 -3.98
CA ALA A 101 -7.85 12.28 -5.40
C ALA A 101 -6.34 12.26 -5.68
N LYS A 102 -5.53 12.67 -4.70
CA LYS A 102 -4.06 12.65 -4.79
C LYS A 102 -3.51 11.68 -3.75
N PRO A 103 -2.54 10.82 -4.09
CA PRO A 103 -1.89 9.96 -3.11
C PRO A 103 -1.08 10.79 -2.09
N PRO A 104 -0.74 10.22 -0.92
CA PRO A 104 0.11 10.88 0.06
C PRO A 104 1.54 11.05 -0.47
N ILE A 105 2.26 12.02 0.09
CA ILE A 105 3.64 12.32 -0.32
C ILE A 105 4.57 11.23 0.22
N LEU A 106 5.33 10.58 -0.66
CA LEU A 106 6.36 9.62 -0.26
C LEU A 106 7.66 10.35 0.10
N ALA A 107 8.46 9.74 0.98
CA ALA A 107 9.80 10.21 1.28
C ALA A 107 10.65 10.24 -0.01
N PRO A 108 11.55 11.24 -0.18
CA PRO A 108 12.33 11.36 -1.40
C PRO A 108 13.20 10.12 -1.67
N GLU A 109 13.40 9.79 -2.94
CA GLU A 109 14.25 8.67 -3.34
C GLU A 109 15.65 8.79 -2.74
N LYS A 110 16.26 7.64 -2.41
CA LYS A 110 17.64 7.53 -1.91
C LYS A 110 17.90 8.30 -0.61
N LYS A 111 16.86 8.76 0.10
CA LYS A 111 16.97 9.35 1.43
C LYS A 111 16.35 8.43 2.46
N CYS A 112 17.09 8.18 3.53
CA CYS A 112 16.59 7.48 4.71
C CYS A 112 16.59 8.42 5.92
N LEU A 113 15.69 8.15 6.86
CA LEU A 113 15.71 8.83 8.15
C LEU A 113 16.92 8.41 8.97
N LYS A 114 17.54 9.38 9.65
CA LYS A 114 18.60 9.08 10.62
C LYS A 114 18.02 8.44 11.87
N VAL A 115 18.85 7.68 12.58
CA VAL A 115 18.55 7.13 13.90
C VAL A 115 18.11 8.25 14.86
N GLY A 116 17.12 7.95 15.70
CA GLY A 116 16.54 8.88 16.69
C GLY A 116 15.40 9.76 16.17
N ASN A 117 15.14 9.79 14.85
CA ASN A 117 13.99 10.53 14.32
C ASN A 117 12.67 9.83 14.69
N GLU A 118 11.68 10.63 15.10
CA GLU A 118 10.35 10.12 15.41
C GLU A 118 9.55 9.79 14.15
N VAL A 119 8.78 8.72 14.25
CA VAL A 119 7.91 8.20 13.19
C VAL A 119 6.60 7.70 13.82
N GLY A 120 5.54 7.73 13.04
CA GLY A 120 4.22 7.27 13.43
C GLY A 120 3.60 6.38 12.37
N TRP A 121 2.65 5.55 12.75
CA TRP A 121 1.89 4.74 11.80
C TRP A 121 0.45 4.58 12.24
N LEU A 122 -0.40 4.28 11.26
CA LEU A 122 -1.81 3.97 11.46
C LEU A 122 -2.08 2.53 11.06
N GLY A 123 -2.91 1.83 11.84
CA GLY A 123 -3.32 0.47 11.50
C GLY A 123 -4.47 -0.06 12.35
N PHE A 124 -4.94 -1.25 11.99
CA PHE A 124 -6.06 -1.95 12.63
C PHE A 124 -5.54 -3.13 13.47
N PRO A 125 -5.10 -2.90 14.72
CA PRO A 125 -4.54 -3.96 15.54
C PRO A 125 -5.61 -5.00 15.88
N ALA A 126 -5.24 -6.27 15.98
CA ALA A 126 -6.17 -7.38 16.27
C ALA A 126 -6.92 -7.18 17.60
N VAL A 127 -6.27 -6.55 18.58
CA VAL A 127 -6.87 -6.21 19.90
C VAL A 127 -7.94 -5.12 19.81
N SER A 128 -8.02 -4.37 18.70
CA SER A 128 -9.01 -3.33 18.45
C SER A 128 -9.32 -3.23 16.95
N SER A 129 -9.70 -4.37 16.36
CA SER A 129 -9.69 -4.56 14.90
C SER A 129 -10.69 -3.69 14.12
N SER A 130 -11.66 -3.07 14.79
CA SER A 130 -12.62 -2.13 14.19
C SER A 130 -12.17 -0.67 14.30
N ASN A 131 -11.12 -0.38 15.06
CA ASN A 131 -10.63 0.96 15.28
C ASN A 131 -9.32 1.18 14.55
N LEU A 132 -9.21 2.30 13.85
CA LEU A 132 -7.94 2.76 13.33
C LEU A 132 -7.12 3.36 14.49
N CYS A 133 -6.03 2.70 14.87
CA CYS A 133 -5.17 3.10 15.96
C CYS A 133 -3.91 3.80 15.45
N PHE A 134 -3.44 4.77 16.23
CA PHE A 134 -2.15 5.43 16.03
C PHE A 134 -1.09 4.83 16.95
N PHE A 135 0.09 4.65 16.39
CA PHE A 135 1.29 4.19 17.09
C PHE A 135 2.47 5.09 16.70
N SER A 136 3.48 5.14 17.56
CA SER A 136 4.68 5.91 17.30
C SER A 136 5.92 5.26 17.92
N GLY A 137 7.08 5.64 17.40
CA GLY A 137 8.38 5.29 17.92
C GLY A 137 9.45 6.16 17.28
N ARG A 138 10.71 5.74 17.41
CA ARG A 138 11.89 6.33 16.81
C ARG A 138 12.62 5.30 15.98
N THR A 139 13.25 5.77 14.91
CA THR A 139 14.17 4.95 14.13
C THR A 139 15.33 4.51 15.00
N SER A 140 15.41 3.22 15.32
CA SER A 140 16.54 2.63 16.04
C SER A 140 17.70 2.30 15.08
N CYS A 141 17.39 1.86 13.87
CA CYS A 141 18.38 1.53 12.84
C CYS A 141 17.73 1.60 11.44
N PHE A 142 18.54 1.86 10.41
CA PHE A 142 18.18 1.59 9.02
C PHE A 142 19.12 0.53 8.47
N ILE A 143 18.58 -0.59 8.03
CA ILE A 143 19.32 -1.71 7.46
C ILE A 143 19.36 -1.52 5.95
N SER A 144 20.41 -0.89 5.43
CA SER A 144 20.51 -0.53 4.01
C SER A 144 20.40 -1.71 3.05
N LYS A 145 20.86 -2.90 3.46
CA LYS A 145 20.78 -4.12 2.65
C LYS A 145 19.34 -4.57 2.43
N ASP A 146 18.52 -4.41 3.47
CA ASP A 146 17.15 -4.93 3.52
C ASP A 146 16.12 -3.82 3.23
N HIS A 147 16.58 -2.57 3.03
CA HIS A 147 15.72 -1.41 2.83
C HIS A 147 14.68 -1.22 3.95
N ALA A 148 15.08 -1.55 5.19
CA ALA A 148 14.17 -1.64 6.32
C ALA A 148 14.60 -0.73 7.48
N TYR A 149 13.63 -0.09 8.12
CA TYR A 149 13.78 0.59 9.39
C TYR A 149 13.44 -0.37 10.54
N LEU A 150 14.30 -0.39 11.55
CA LEU A 150 13.97 -0.91 12.87
C LEU A 150 13.49 0.25 13.74
N ILE A 151 12.34 0.08 14.38
CA ILE A 151 11.67 1.13 15.16
C ILE A 151 11.34 0.61 16.56
N ASP A 152 11.65 1.40 17.58
CA ASP A 152 11.34 1.14 19.00
C ASP A 152 9.89 1.49 19.35
N GLY A 153 8.93 0.92 18.63
CA GLY A 153 7.51 1.08 18.94
C GLY A 153 6.71 -0.19 18.72
N VAL A 154 5.40 -0.08 18.95
CA VAL A 154 4.49 -1.22 19.07
C VAL A 154 3.92 -1.63 17.71
N ALA A 155 4.25 -2.85 17.27
CA ALA A 155 3.55 -3.52 16.18
C ALA A 155 2.76 -4.71 16.73
N ILE A 156 1.47 -4.75 16.41
CA ILE A 156 0.53 -5.80 16.81
C ILE A 156 -0.08 -6.36 15.53
N ASN A 157 -0.28 -7.68 15.46
CA ASN A 157 -0.94 -8.33 14.32
C ASN A 157 -2.16 -7.52 13.85
N GLY A 158 -2.29 -7.29 12.55
CA GLY A 158 -3.32 -6.45 11.94
C GLY A 158 -2.86 -5.04 11.55
N VAL A 159 -1.81 -4.50 12.17
CA VAL A 159 -1.21 -3.22 11.72
C VAL A 159 -0.30 -3.38 10.50
N SER A 160 0.06 -4.61 10.14
CA SER A 160 0.85 -4.94 8.94
C SER A 160 0.22 -4.32 7.69
N GLY A 161 1.04 -3.72 6.84
CA GLY A 161 0.64 -2.95 5.68
C GLY A 161 0.26 -1.49 5.97
N GLY A 162 0.26 -1.07 7.24
CA GLY A 162 -0.06 0.30 7.63
C GLY A 162 0.99 1.31 7.17
N PRO A 163 0.60 2.54 6.76
CA PRO A 163 1.56 3.57 6.37
C PRO A 163 2.34 4.06 7.57
N THR A 164 3.66 4.04 7.47
CA THR A 164 4.57 4.69 8.41
C THR A 164 4.97 6.05 7.85
N PHE A 165 4.89 7.08 8.67
CA PHE A 165 5.12 8.46 8.26
C PHE A 165 5.94 9.27 9.28
N HIS A 166 6.60 10.28 8.75
CA HIS A 166 7.45 11.22 9.48
C HIS A 166 6.98 12.66 9.24
N LEU A 167 7.15 13.50 10.26
CA LEU A 167 6.82 14.92 10.20
C LEU A 167 8.05 15.71 9.76
N ASN A 168 8.06 16.19 8.52
CA ASN A 168 9.13 17.04 8.03
C ASN A 168 9.02 18.43 8.66
N GLN A 169 9.79 18.72 9.70
CA GLN A 169 9.66 19.98 10.45
C GLN A 169 9.87 21.24 9.58
N PRO A 170 10.91 21.32 8.72
CA PRO A 170 11.08 22.48 7.83
C PRO A 170 9.89 22.81 6.93
N THR A 171 9.28 21.80 6.29
CA THR A 171 8.18 22.03 5.33
C THR A 171 6.79 21.84 5.94
N GLN A 172 6.73 21.30 7.16
CA GLN A 172 5.52 20.89 7.84
C GLN A 172 4.75 19.75 7.14
N ASP A 173 5.36 19.05 6.17
CA ASP A 173 4.71 17.95 5.45
C ASP A 173 4.70 16.65 6.25
N VAL A 174 3.73 15.78 5.92
CA VAL A 174 3.71 14.38 6.34
C VAL A 174 4.26 13.54 5.20
N LEU A 175 5.37 12.87 5.45
CA LEU A 175 6.04 12.02 4.46
C LEU A 175 5.83 10.56 4.81
N ILE A 176 5.27 9.76 3.90
CA ILE A 176 5.24 8.31 4.03
C ILE A 176 6.65 7.78 3.80
N ILE A 177 7.22 7.15 4.82
CA ILE A 177 8.58 6.61 4.78
C ILE A 177 8.61 5.12 4.52
N GLY A 178 7.48 4.42 4.73
CA GLY A 178 7.42 2.99 4.58
C GLY A 178 6.11 2.34 4.98
N VAL A 179 6.16 1.02 5.07
CA VAL A 179 5.04 0.12 5.38
C VAL A 179 5.40 -0.75 6.58
N VAL A 180 4.52 -0.86 7.56
CA VAL A 180 4.73 -1.80 8.68
C VAL A 180 4.69 -3.23 8.16
N SER A 181 5.74 -4.01 8.40
CA SER A 181 5.83 -5.40 7.94
C SER A 181 5.74 -6.36 9.13
N ALA A 182 6.68 -6.28 10.07
CA ALA A 182 6.82 -7.30 11.12
C ALA A 182 7.17 -6.71 12.49
N TYR A 183 7.12 -7.58 13.50
CA TYR A 183 7.69 -7.31 14.83
C TYR A 183 8.70 -8.40 15.18
N ILE A 184 9.95 -8.00 15.39
CA ILE A 184 11.04 -8.90 15.77
C ILE A 184 11.13 -8.88 17.29
N ALA A 185 10.49 -9.84 17.95
CA ALA A 185 10.59 -10.00 19.40
C ALA A 185 12.02 -10.37 19.81
N ASN A 186 12.50 -9.81 20.93
CA ASN A 186 13.77 -10.23 21.50
C ASN A 186 13.58 -11.58 22.20
N ARG A 187 14.29 -12.61 21.73
CA ARG A 187 14.27 -13.97 22.29
C ARG A 187 15.63 -14.42 22.84
N ALA A 188 16.55 -13.49 23.12
CA ALA A 188 17.91 -13.80 23.53
C ALA A 188 18.00 -14.66 24.80
N THR A 189 17.00 -14.58 25.68
CA THR A 189 16.91 -15.35 26.93
C THR A 189 15.97 -16.54 26.84
N GLY A 190 15.36 -16.81 25.68
CA GLY A 190 14.28 -17.80 25.51
C GLY A 190 12.88 -17.27 25.87
N GLU A 191 12.77 -16.28 26.75
CA GLU A 191 11.53 -15.55 27.01
C GLU A 191 11.22 -14.53 25.91
N THR A 192 9.97 -14.09 25.81
CA THR A 192 9.57 -13.05 24.84
C THR A 192 9.75 -11.68 25.48
N LEU A 193 10.87 -11.02 25.17
CA LEU A 193 11.17 -9.65 25.60
C LEU A 193 10.77 -8.64 24.51
N PRO A 194 10.60 -7.35 24.87
CA PRO A 194 10.39 -6.28 23.90
C PRO A 194 11.48 -6.29 22.83
N GLY A 195 11.06 -6.19 21.58
CA GLY A 195 11.92 -6.08 20.43
C GLY A 195 11.54 -4.89 19.55
N LEU A 196 11.74 -5.02 18.23
CA LEU A 196 11.68 -3.91 17.29
C LEU A 196 10.64 -4.14 16.21
N SER A 197 9.90 -3.09 15.88
CA SER A 197 9.04 -3.07 14.71
C SER A 197 9.87 -2.90 13.44
N VAL A 198 9.47 -3.57 12.37
CA VAL A 198 10.10 -3.51 11.05
C VAL A 198 9.20 -2.74 10.11
N VAL A 199 9.75 -1.71 9.49
CA VAL A 199 9.09 -0.91 8.46
C VAL A 199 9.92 -0.95 7.19
N GLN A 200 9.28 -1.35 6.10
CA GLN A 200 9.89 -1.48 4.78
C GLN A 200 9.81 -0.14 4.06
N ASP A 201 10.92 0.34 3.51
CA ASP A 201 10.96 1.68 2.92
C ASP A 201 10.12 1.80 1.63
N VAL A 202 9.91 3.04 1.20
CA VAL A 202 9.11 3.36 0.01
C VAL A 202 9.86 3.19 -1.31
N SER A 203 11.14 2.82 -1.32
CA SER A 203 11.98 2.86 -2.53
C SER A 203 11.43 2.00 -3.66
N HIS A 204 11.05 0.75 -3.36
CA HIS A 204 10.46 -0.17 -4.33
C HIS A 204 9.11 0.32 -4.91
N PHE A 205 8.34 1.12 -4.16
CA PHE A 205 7.10 1.70 -4.66
C PHE A 205 7.36 2.80 -5.67
N GLN A 206 8.45 3.55 -5.53
CA GLN A 206 8.81 4.61 -6.49
C GLN A 206 9.10 4.01 -7.87
N GLU A 207 9.83 2.88 -7.90
CA GLU A 207 10.06 2.11 -9.13
C GLU A 207 8.75 1.60 -9.75
N LEU A 208 7.83 1.11 -8.92
CA LEU A 208 6.54 0.61 -9.37
C LEU A 208 5.62 1.72 -9.88
N LEU A 209 5.60 2.88 -9.20
CA LEU A 209 4.85 4.06 -9.60
C LEU A 209 5.30 4.58 -10.97
N ALA A 210 6.61 4.59 -11.24
CA ALA A 210 7.15 4.95 -12.54
C ALA A 210 6.63 4.01 -13.66
N LYS A 211 6.54 2.71 -13.39
CA LYS A 211 5.96 1.74 -14.33
C LYS A 211 4.47 2.02 -14.59
N PHE A 212 3.70 2.31 -13.54
CA PHE A 212 2.28 2.63 -13.69
C PHE A 212 2.05 3.90 -14.51
N GLN A 213 2.87 4.93 -14.30
CA GLN A 213 2.82 6.16 -15.09
C GLN A 213 3.18 5.88 -16.56
N SER A 214 4.22 5.12 -16.82
CA SER A 214 4.61 4.75 -18.20
C SER A 214 3.51 4.00 -18.94
N ILE A 215 2.82 3.06 -18.27
CA ILE A 215 1.69 2.33 -18.87
C ILE A 215 0.50 3.29 -19.14
N ALA A 216 0.22 4.20 -18.22
CA ALA A 216 -0.85 5.18 -18.40
C ALA A 216 -0.58 6.14 -19.57
N GLU A 217 0.66 6.60 -19.72
CA GLU A 217 1.09 7.43 -20.84
C GLU A 217 1.02 6.68 -22.18
N ALA A 218 1.46 5.42 -22.22
CA ALA A 218 1.36 4.59 -23.40
C ALA A 218 -0.09 4.42 -23.86
N LYS A 219 -1.02 4.14 -22.94
CA LYS A 219 -2.46 4.03 -23.24
C LYS A 219 -3.07 5.35 -23.72
N LYS A 220 -2.60 6.49 -23.22
CA LYS A 220 -3.05 7.80 -23.69
C LYS A 220 -2.60 8.09 -25.14
N ASN A 221 -1.48 7.51 -25.54
CA ASN A 221 -0.87 7.69 -26.86
C ASN A 221 -1.24 6.58 -27.87
N GLU A 222 -1.98 5.54 -27.47
CA GLU A 222 -2.47 4.52 -28.39
C GLU A 222 -3.46 5.13 -29.39
N ALA A 223 -3.14 5.02 -30.67
CA ALA A 223 -4.07 5.37 -31.74
C ALA A 223 -5.24 4.36 -31.75
N PRO A 224 -6.47 4.80 -32.03
CA PRO A 224 -7.62 3.90 -32.10
C PRO A 224 -7.35 2.77 -33.10
N PRO A 225 -7.80 1.54 -32.81
CA PRO A 225 -7.57 0.40 -33.67
C PRO A 225 -8.06 0.70 -35.09
N GLN A 226 -7.16 0.59 -36.06
CA GLN A 226 -7.54 0.72 -37.47
C GLN A 226 -8.47 -0.44 -37.83
N LYS A 227 -9.56 -0.14 -38.56
CA LYS A 227 -10.45 -1.18 -39.07
C LYS A 227 -9.61 -2.18 -39.88
N PRO A 228 -9.75 -3.49 -39.64
CA PRO A 228 -9.08 -4.48 -40.46
C PRO A 228 -9.46 -4.28 -41.93
N PRO A 229 -8.52 -4.45 -42.88
CA PRO A 229 -8.80 -4.29 -44.30
C PRO A 229 -9.95 -5.22 -44.71
N PRO A 230 -10.83 -4.78 -45.64
CA PRO A 230 -11.92 -5.62 -46.12
C PRO A 230 -11.36 -6.93 -46.67
N ASN A 231 -11.95 -8.03 -46.21
CA ASN A 231 -11.60 -9.37 -46.66
C ASN A 231 -11.79 -9.43 -48.18
N PRO A 232 -10.79 -9.85 -48.98
CA PRO A 232 -11.00 -10.01 -50.41
C PRO A 232 -12.12 -11.04 -50.61
N GLU A 233 -13.24 -10.58 -51.17
CA GLU A 233 -14.44 -11.38 -51.41
C GLU A 233 -14.08 -12.68 -52.11
N GLY A 234 -14.72 -13.75 -51.65
CA GLY A 234 -14.57 -15.09 -52.21
C GLY A 234 -14.80 -15.05 -53.70
N LYS A 235 -13.83 -15.54 -54.46
CA LYS A 235 -14.10 -16.04 -55.80
C LYS A 235 -15.01 -17.24 -55.61
N ASP A 236 -16.30 -17.02 -55.87
CA ASP A 236 -17.28 -18.08 -56.13
C ASP A 236 -16.66 -19.07 -57.12
N ALA A 237 -16.31 -20.25 -56.62
CA ALA A 237 -16.15 -21.42 -57.45
C ALA A 237 -17.56 -21.93 -57.75
N THR A 238 -18.11 -21.52 -58.89
CA THR A 238 -19.32 -22.12 -59.47
C THR A 238 -19.00 -23.57 -59.91
N PRO A 239 -20.01 -24.46 -59.89
CA PRO A 239 -19.88 -25.92 -59.87
C PRO A 239 -19.43 -26.56 -61.19
#